data_AF-A0A327V692-F1
#
_entry.id   AF-A0A327V692-F1
#
_cell.length_a   1.000
_cell.length_b   1.000
_cell.length_c   1.000
_cell.angle_alpha   90.00
_cell.angle_beta   90.00
_cell.angle_gamma   90.00
#
_symmetry.space_group_name_H-M   'P 1'
#
loop_
_entity.id
_entity.type
_entity.pdbx_description
1 polymer ?
#
loop_
_entity_poly.entity_id
_entity_poly.type
_entity_poly.pdbx_seq_one_letter_code
_entity_poly.pdbx_strand_id
1 'polypeptide(L)' 'MIREHEWFKSSYSDNGNSNECVEVAASPGAVHVRDSKDLSVPQLAFGETAWAGFVSYAADS' A
#
# COMPACT_ATOMS: atom_id res chain seq x y z
N MET A 1 -13.03 -9.65 -13.32
CA MET A 1 -12.26 -8.51 -13.86
C MET A 1 -12.13 -7.49 -12.75
N ILE A 2 -11.06 -7.60 -11.96
CA ILE A 2 -10.71 -6.65 -10.92
C ILE A 2 -10.29 -5.35 -11.60
N ARG A 3 -10.91 -4.22 -11.21
CA ARG A 3 -10.52 -2.90 -11.72
C ARG A 3 -9.08 -2.66 -11.30
N GLU A 4 -8.20 -2.45 -12.27
CA GLU A 4 -6.77 -2.24 -12.03
C GLU A 4 -6.59 -0.85 -11.40
N HIS A 5 -6.21 -0.83 -10.11
CA HIS A 5 -5.70 0.37 -9.47
C HIS A 5 -4.24 0.61 -9.90
N GLU A 6 -3.81 1.87 -9.98
CA GLU A 6 -2.40 2.20 -10.26
C GLU A 6 -1.57 1.96 -8.99
N TRP A 7 -0.99 0.77 -8.87
CA TRP A 7 -0.23 0.34 -7.70
C TRP A 7 1.20 0.87 -7.72
N PHE A 8 1.58 1.55 -6.65
CA PHE A 8 2.95 1.96 -6.37
C PHE A 8 3.63 0.94 -5.46
N LYS A 9 4.76 0.42 -5.92
CA LYS A 9 5.61 -0.51 -5.17
C LYS A 9 6.81 0.26 -4.59
N SER A 10 7.13 0.01 -3.31
CA SER A 10 8.26 0.66 -2.65
C SER A 10 9.60 0.28 -3.29
N SER A 11 10.52 1.24 -3.41
CA SER A 11 11.89 1.01 -3.90
C SER A 11 12.75 0.15 -2.97
N TYR A 12 12.35 -0.06 -1.71
CA TYR A 12 13.04 -0.97 -0.78
C TYR A 12 12.72 -2.46 -1.05
N SER A 13 11.71 -2.74 -1.87
CA SER A 13 11.28 -4.11 -2.20
C SER A 13 12.15 -4.84 -3.23
N ASP A 14 13.22 -4.22 -3.77
CA ASP A 14 14.01 -4.77 -4.89
C ASP A 14 15.43 -5.23 -4.48
N ASN A 15 15.93 -4.86 -3.30
CA ASN A 15 17.32 -5.12 -2.92
C ASN A 15 17.54 -6.51 -2.28
N GLY A 16 17.41 -7.55 -3.11
CA GLY A 16 18.14 -8.82 -3.02
C GLY A 16 17.85 -9.78 -1.87
N ASN A 17 17.19 -9.34 -0.79
CA ASN A 17 16.75 -10.16 0.35
C ASN A 17 15.61 -9.48 1.13
N SER A 18 14.86 -8.54 0.54
CA SER A 18 13.93 -7.69 1.30
C SER A 18 12.53 -8.29 1.42
N ASN A 19 12.25 -8.71 2.64
CA ASN A 19 10.96 -9.07 3.23
C ASN A 19 9.90 -7.94 3.27
N GLU A 20 9.97 -6.95 2.37
CA GLU A 20 9.08 -5.77 2.39
C GLU A 20 8.11 -5.81 1.20
N CYS A 21 6.84 -6.10 1.52
CA CYS A 21 5.87 -6.70 0.60
C CYS A 21 4.62 -5.84 0.43
N VAL A 22 4.71 -4.52 0.52
CA VAL A 22 3.52 -3.66 0.49
C VAL A 22 3.44 -2.85 -0.80
N GLU A 23 2.25 -2.86 -1.39
CA GLU A 23 1.87 -2.02 -2.53
C GLU A 23 0.73 -1.11 -2.11
N VAL A 24 0.77 0.14 -2.58
CA VAL A 24 -0.23 1.16 -2.25
C VAL A 24 -0.83 1.74 -3.53
N ALA A 25 -2.14 1.94 -3.57
CA ALA A 25 -2.79 2.64 -4.68
C ALA A 25 -3.74 3.71 -4.16
N ALA A 26 -3.61 4.93 -4.69
CA ALA A 26 -4.54 6.01 -4.42
C ALA A 26 -5.74 5.94 -5.38
N SER A 27 -6.93 6.15 -4.83
CA SER A 27 -8.18 6.29 -5.58
C SER A 27 -9.02 7.40 -4.96
N PRO A 28 -10.01 7.96 -5.68
CA PRO A 28 -10.86 9.02 -5.10
C PRO A 28 -11.51 8.57 -3.78
N GLY A 29 -11.16 9.24 -2.68
CA GLY A 29 -11.71 8.97 -1.35
C GLY A 29 -11.10 7.77 -0.61
N ALA A 30 -10.15 7.03 -1.20
CA ALA A 30 -9.54 5.88 -0.53
C ALA A 30 -8.10 5.59 -0.98
N VAL A 31 -7.28 5.18 -0.03
CA VAL A 31 -5.96 4.60 -0.26
C VAL A 31 -6.01 3.11 0.03
N HIS A 32 -5.65 2.31 -0.97
CA HIS A 32 -5.61 0.86 -0.88
C HIS A 32 -4.22 0.38 -0.54
N VAL A 33 -4.11 -0.63 0.32
CA VAL A 33 -2.84 -1.25 0.70
C VAL A 33 -3.00 -2.76 0.58
N ARG A 34 -2.07 -3.43 -0.09
CA ARG A 34 -2.07 -4.89 -0.22
C ARG A 34 -0.68 -5.47 -0.02
N ASP A 35 -0.66 -6.76 0.28
CA ASP A 35 0.56 -7.54 0.27
C ASP A 35 0.90 -7.97 -1.17
N SER A 36 2.11 -7.67 -1.62
CA SER A 36 2.62 -8.00 -2.96
C SER A 36 2.89 -9.48 -3.15
N LYS A 37 3.03 -10.26 -2.06
CA LYS A 37 3.34 -11.70 -2.11
C LYS A 37 2.06 -12.54 -2.16
N ASP A 38 0.97 -12.08 -1.55
CA ASP A 38 -0.30 -12.77 -1.59
C ASP A 38 -1.42 -11.84 -2.08
N LEU A 39 -1.69 -11.89 -3.39
CA LEU A 39 -2.79 -11.16 -4.01
C LEU A 39 -4.17 -11.84 -3.79
N SER A 40 -4.20 -13.02 -3.16
CA SER A 40 -5.44 -13.74 -2.87
C SER A 40 -6.11 -13.24 -1.59
N VAL A 41 -5.35 -12.60 -0.70
CA VAL A 41 -5.91 -11.99 0.51
C VAL A 41 -6.54 -10.62 0.22
N PRO A 42 -7.58 -10.22 0.98
CA PRO A 42 -8.21 -8.91 0.81
C PRO A 42 -7.24 -7.76 1.07
N GLN A 43 -7.28 -6.75 0.19
CA GLN A 43 -6.59 -5.47 0.40
C GLN A 43 -7.29 -4.64 1.49
N LEU A 44 -6.51 -3.84 2.21
CA LEU A 44 -7.02 -2.81 3.12
C LEU A 44 -7.39 -1.55 2.33
N ALA A 45 -8.35 -0.77 2.83
CA ALA A 45 -8.74 0.51 2.27
C ALA A 45 -8.93 1.52 3.40
N PHE A 46 -8.28 2.67 3.28
CA PHE A 46 -8.30 3.74 4.26
C PHE A 46 -8.85 5.01 3.63
N GLY A 47 -9.66 5.77 4.37
CA GLY A 47 -10.01 7.14 3.94
C GLY A 47 -8.80 8.06 3.95
N GLU A 48 -8.82 9.10 3.12
CA GLU A 48 -7.69 10.03 2.92
C GLU A 48 -7.14 10.61 4.23
N THR A 49 -8.01 11.04 5.14
CA THR A 49 -7.60 11.60 6.45
C THR A 49 -6.92 10.56 7.34
N ALA A 50 -7.44 9.33 7.38
CA ALA A 50 -6.86 8.25 8.18
C ALA A 50 -5.49 7.84 7.62
N TRP A 51 -5.36 7.77 6.30
CA TRP A 51 -4.09 7.50 5.63
C TRP A 51 -3.06 8.58 5.92
N ALA A 52 -3.42 9.87 5.82
CA ALA A 52 -2.52 10.98 6.13
C ALA A 52 -2.02 10.92 7.58
N GLY A 53 -2.91 10.66 8.54
CA GLY A 53 -2.52 10.49 9.95
C GLY A 53 -1.57 9.32 10.18
N PHE A 54 -1.83 8.19 9.51
CA PHE A 54 -0.95 7.02 9.55
C PHE A 54 0.45 7.33 9.00
N VAL A 55 0.54 7.98 7.84
CA VAL A 55 1.82 8.33 7.21
C VAL A 55 2.61 9.31 8.08
N SER A 56 1.96 10.33 8.64
CA SER A 56 2.62 11.26 9.57
C SER A 56 3.18 10.54 10.80
N TYR A 57 2.42 9.62 11.39
CA TYR A 57 2.90 8.81 12.51
C TYR A 57 4.10 7.94 12.13
N ALA A 58 4.02 7.24 10.99
CA ALA A 58 5.07 6.33 10.52
C ALA A 58 6.36 7.05 10.08
N ALA A 59 6.27 8.30 9.64
CA ALA A 59 7.42 9.10 9.22
C ALA A 59 8.28 9.61 10.39
N ASP A 60 7.69 9.75 11.58
CA ASP A 60 8.36 10.23 12.79
C ASP A 60 9.01 9.09 13.61
N SER A 61 8.83 7.83 13.21
CA SER A 61 9.29 6.62 13.94
C SER A 61 10.59 6.01 13.43
#